data_AF-A0A1A7Z213-F1
#
_entry.id   AF-A0A1A7Z213-F1
#
_cell.length_a   1.000
_cell.length_b   1.000
_cell.length_c   1.000
_cell.angle_alpha   90.00
_cell.angle_beta   90.00
_cell.angle_gamma   90.00
#
_symmetry.space_group_name_H-M   'P 1'
#
loop_
_entity.id
_entity.type
_entity.pdbx_description
1 polymer ?
#
loop_
_entity_poly.entity_id
_entity_poly.type
_entity_poly.pdbx_seq_one_letter_code
_entity_poly.pdbx_strand_id
1 'polypeptide(L)' 'FSRLGLDEQAVAQAPDWNEELQVARDLPQGSLEERLQRDRALLQVNSAFVRAVMQGAETVIDGFVESANGNP' A
#
# COMPACT_ATOMS: atom_id res chain seq x y z
N PHE A 1 -7.89 1.67 28.74
CA PHE A 1 -7.11 2.91 28.55
C PHE A 1 -7.37 3.42 27.14
N SER A 2 -8.10 4.51 27.07
CA SER A 2 -8.45 5.22 25.84
C SER A 2 -7.22 5.79 25.15
N ARG A 3 -7.12 5.60 23.84
CA ARG A 3 -6.60 6.58 22.89
C ARG A 3 -7.10 6.21 21.50
N LEU A 4 -8.33 6.65 21.22
CA LEU A 4 -8.68 7.15 19.89
C LEU A 4 -7.74 8.32 19.61
N GLY A 5 -6.56 8.04 19.06
CA GLY A 5 -5.80 8.99 18.25
C GLY A 5 -5.96 8.46 16.82
N LEU A 6 -6.65 9.12 15.90
CA LEU A 6 -6.33 10.48 15.46
C LEU A 6 -4.82 10.72 15.44
N ASP A 7 -4.06 9.76 14.93
CA ASP A 7 -2.86 10.11 14.16
C ASP A 7 -3.33 10.51 12.75
N GLU A 8 -4.11 11.59 12.73
CA GLU A 8 -4.49 12.38 11.56
C GLU A 8 -3.36 13.38 11.23
N GLN A 9 -2.12 13.09 11.65
CA GLN A 9 -0.93 13.94 11.46
C GLN A 9 0.36 13.18 11.16
N ALA A 10 0.28 11.96 10.65
CA ALA A 10 1.29 11.50 9.72
C ALA A 10 0.54 11.18 8.44
N VAL A 11 0.56 12.10 7.47
CA VAL A 11 0.55 11.66 6.07
C VAL A 11 1.83 10.85 5.95
N ALA A 12 1.77 9.58 6.37
CA ALA A 12 2.84 8.64 6.15
C ALA A 12 3.02 8.66 4.64
N GLN A 13 4.20 9.09 4.20
CA GLN A 13 4.58 9.03 2.81
C GLN A 13 4.08 7.70 2.25
N ALA A 14 3.30 7.75 1.16
CA ALA A 14 2.79 6.54 0.56
C ALA A 14 3.96 5.55 0.40
N PRO A 15 3.80 4.27 0.80
CA PRO A 15 4.90 3.32 0.73
C PRO A 15 5.50 3.31 -0.67
N ASP A 16 6.81 3.09 -0.77
CA ASP A 16 7.39 2.73 -2.06
C ASP A 16 6.94 1.30 -2.37
N TRP A 17 5.83 1.20 -3.10
CA TRP A 17 5.21 -0.07 -3.44
C TRP A 17 6.16 -1.02 -4.19
N ASN A 18 7.13 -0.48 -4.94
CA ASN A 18 8.12 -1.30 -5.62
C ASN A 18 9.13 -1.86 -4.63
N GLU A 19 9.62 -1.04 -3.70
CA GLU A 19 10.54 -1.49 -2.65
C GLU A 19 9.87 -2.57 -1.78
N GLU A 20 8.65 -2.33 -1.31
CA GLU A 20 7.88 -3.30 -0.51
C GLU A 20 7.66 -4.63 -1.23
N LEU A 21 7.35 -4.57 -2.54
CA LEU A 21 7.19 -5.76 -3.36
C LEU A 21 8.51 -6.52 -3.54
N GLN A 22 9.63 -5.80 -3.71
CA GLN A 22 10.96 -6.42 -3.82
C GLN A 22 11.38 -7.05 -2.50
N VAL A 23 11.18 -6.38 -1.36
CA VAL A 23 11.43 -6.94 -0.03
C VAL A 23 10.66 -8.25 0.17
N ALA A 24 9.37 -8.29 -0.20
CA ALA A 24 8.58 -9.52 -0.12
C ALA A 24 9.11 -10.62 -1.08
N ARG A 25 9.64 -10.24 -2.25
CA ARG A 25 10.25 -11.17 -3.22
C ARG A 25 11.66 -11.63 -2.84
N ASP A 26 12.33 -10.96 -1.93
CA ASP A 26 13.66 -11.34 -1.46
C ASP A 26 13.61 -12.27 -0.25
N LEU A 27 12.41 -12.51 0.31
CA LEU A 27 12.21 -13.44 1.42
C LEU A 27 12.68 -14.87 1.07
N PRO A 28 13.28 -15.59 2.04
CA PRO A 28 13.68 -16.99 1.87
C PRO A 28 12.56 -17.91 1.38
N GLN A 29 12.93 -19.03 0.78
CA GLN A 29 11.98 -19.99 0.19
C GLN A 29 12.48 -21.44 0.26
N GLY A 30 13.45 -21.73 1.13
CA GLY A 30 14.05 -23.06 1.27
C GLY A 30 13.14 -24.04 2.01
N SER A 31 12.33 -23.56 2.95
CA SER A 31 11.33 -24.35 3.67
C SER A 31 9.89 -24.06 3.23
N LEU A 32 8.96 -24.95 3.57
CA LEU A 32 7.53 -24.71 3.35
C LEU A 32 7.03 -23.49 4.14
N GLU A 33 7.50 -23.33 5.38
CA GLU A 33 7.13 -22.21 6.24
C GLU A 33 7.60 -20.88 5.65
N GLU A 34 8.84 -20.82 5.17
CA GLU A 34 9.39 -19.64 4.51
C GLU A 34 8.59 -19.25 3.26
N ARG A 35 8.20 -20.24 2.45
CA ARG A 35 7.34 -20.01 1.27
C ARG A 35 5.96 -19.47 1.66
N LEU A 36 5.33 -20.03 2.69
CA LEU A 36 4.03 -19.54 3.17
C LEU A 36 4.12 -18.10 3.71
N GLN A 37 5.19 -17.78 4.43
CA GLN A 37 5.43 -16.44 4.95
C GLN A 37 5.65 -15.44 3.81
N ARG A 38 6.44 -15.83 2.80
CA ARG A 38 6.65 -15.06 1.57
C ARG A 38 5.35 -14.82 0.82
N ASP A 39 4.57 -15.86 0.58
CA ASP A 39 3.29 -15.76 -0.12
C ASP A 39 2.34 -14.83 0.63
N ARG A 40 2.28 -14.92 1.96
CA ARG A 40 1.52 -14.00 2.80
C ARG A 40 1.98 -12.55 2.65
N ALA A 41 3.28 -12.29 2.70
CA ALA A 41 3.83 -10.95 2.53
C ALA A 41 3.49 -10.36 1.16
N LEU A 42 3.63 -11.15 0.08
CA LEU A 42 3.24 -10.75 -1.27
C LEU A 42 1.75 -10.39 -1.35
N LEU A 43 0.89 -11.20 -0.73
CA LEU A 43 -0.55 -10.98 -0.72
C LEU A 43 -0.92 -9.71 0.04
N GLN A 44 -0.23 -9.43 1.15
CA GLN A 44 -0.41 -8.21 1.94
C GLN A 44 -0.02 -6.96 1.16
N VAL A 45 1.17 -6.93 0.54
CA VAL A 45 1.65 -5.78 -0.25
C VAL A 45 0.71 -5.51 -1.43
N ASN A 46 0.34 -6.54 -2.20
CA ASN A 46 -0.58 -6.38 -3.33
C ASN A 46 -1.96 -5.89 -2.90
N SER A 47 -2.51 -6.44 -1.81
CA SER A 47 -3.83 -6.05 -1.31
C SER A 47 -3.84 -4.61 -0.80
N ALA A 48 -2.77 -4.19 -0.13
CA ALA A 48 -2.60 -2.82 0.34
C ALA A 48 -2.47 -1.84 -0.84
N PHE A 49 -1.68 -2.19 -1.86
CA PHE A 49 -1.54 -1.39 -3.09
C PHE A 49 -2.89 -1.21 -3.79
N VAL A 50 -3.63 -2.29 -4.02
CA VAL A 50 -4.95 -2.24 -4.67
C VAL A 50 -5.92 -1.38 -3.87
N ARG A 51 -5.92 -1.48 -2.53
CA ARG A 51 -6.75 -0.60 -1.67
C ARG A 51 -6.39 0.88 -1.83
N ALA A 52 -5.10 1.21 -1.83
CA ALA A 52 -4.65 2.59 -2.01
C ALA A 52 -5.05 3.14 -3.39
N VAL A 53 -4.94 2.33 -4.44
CA VAL A 53 -5.37 2.70 -5.80
C VAL A 53 -6.88 2.90 -5.87
N MET A 54 -7.68 2.01 -5.25
CA MET A 54 -9.14 2.16 -5.20
C MET A 54 -9.55 3.47 -4.50
N GLN A 55 -8.96 3.77 -3.34
CA GLN A 55 -9.22 5.01 -2.61
C GLN A 55 -8.81 6.25 -3.42
N GLY A 56 -7.66 6.20 -4.09
CA GLY A 56 -7.22 7.27 -4.99
C GLY A 56 -8.19 7.49 -6.16
N ALA A 57 -8.66 6.41 -6.78
CA ALA A 57 -9.62 6.48 -7.88
C ALA A 57 -10.99 7.03 -7.44
N GLU A 58 -11.52 6.57 -6.30
CA GLU A 58 -12.74 7.10 -5.69
C GLU A 58 -12.61 8.62 -5.44
N THR A 59 -11.48 9.07 -4.89
CA THR A 59 -11.23 10.49 -4.60
C THR A 59 -11.19 11.34 -5.88
N VAL A 60 -10.65 10.83 -6.97
CA VAL A 60 -10.63 11.52 -8.28
C VAL A 60 -12.04 11.58 -8.88
N ILE A 61 -12.81 10.50 -8.80
CA ILE A 61 -14.19 10.43 -9.32
C ILE A 61 -15.10 11.40 -8.56
N ASP A 62 -14.94 11.49 -7.24
CA ASP A 62 -15.71 12.41 -6.39
C ASP A 62 -15.32 13.89 -6.56
N GLY A 63 -14.37 14.19 -7.45
CA GLY A 63 -14.02 15.55 -7.85
C GLY A 63 -13.14 16.32 -6.87
N PHE A 64 -12.50 15.63 -5.91
CA PHE A 64 -11.64 16.24 -4.88
C PHE A 64 -10.17 16.37 -5.29
N VAL A 65 -9.80 16.09 -6.55
CA VAL A 65 -8.42 16.20 -7.05
C VAL A 65 -8.40 16.89 -8.43
N GLU A 66 -7.63 17.98 -8.55
CA GLU A 66 -7.28 18.56 -9.85
C GLU A 66 -6.44 17.56 -10.66
N SER A 67 -6.77 17.40 -11.94
CA SER A 67 -6.07 16.50 -12.85
C SER A 67 -4.56 16.81 -12.87
N ALA A 68 -3.72 15.82 -12.52
CA ALA A 68 -2.26 15.97 -12.57
C ALA A 68 -1.71 16.10 -14.01
N ASN A 69 -2.54 15.87 -15.04
CA ASN A 69 -2.19 16.20 -16.41
C ASN A 69 -2.53 17.65 -16.68
N GLY A 70 -1.58 18.53 -16.38
CA GLY A 70 -1.55 19.91 -16.85
C GLY A 70 -1.48 19.96 -18.38
N ASN A 71 -2.63 19.87 -19.03
CA ASN A 71 -2.80 20.28 -20.42
C ASN A 71 -3.70 21.52 -20.41
N PRO A 72 -3.24 22.68 -20.94
CA PRO A 72 -3.99 23.94 -20.93
C PRO A 72 -5.34 23.86 -21.64
#